data_AF-A0A6C1E757-F1
#
_entry.id   AF-A0A6C1E757-F1
#
_cell.length_a   1.000
_cell.length_b   1.000
_cell.length_c   1.000
_cell.angle_alpha   90.00
_cell.angle_beta   90.00
_cell.angle_gamma   90.00
#
_symmetry.space_group_name_H-M   'P 1'
#
loop_
_entity.id
_entity.type
_entity.pdbx_description
1 polymer ?
#
loop_
_entity_poly.entity_id
_entity_poly.type
_entity_poly.pdbx_seq_one_letter_code
_entity_poly.pdbx_strand_id
1 'polypeptide(L)'
;MVDTHKLADEVLQLLDNRIDDNYRVCVVLVGSPGSGKSTVAEELCQVINKRYHSFLSAHPDAIQTSGALETALDLAGSLKTLLPNEIAALNRNQGLFTDHVEDVDFQPVKYPGFTSDNKECTTVVGRGGTANAIKIVEVHDPISFDQSALDNINIAQIVPMDGFHLSRRCLDLFENPEAAHKRRGSPPTFDSNNFLQLCRILAKTSLCKAPSYDKSCVTASVFEKVSKTFSQAVPDIFIPGFNHALKDPTPDQYCISRFTRIVILEGLYLLYDQENWSQIYETLANTGALLVYKIDIDYGVTEERVAKRHLKSGLVTTLQEGEEKFRSNDLLNAKDIDRHLIKVDTVVHIRND
;
A
#
# COMPACT_ATOMS: atom_id res chain seq x y z
N MET A 1 2.89 -11.13 -21.54
CA MET A 1 3.20 -9.98 -20.66
C MET A 1 2.03 -9.02 -20.62
N VAL A 2 1.63 -8.56 -19.43
CA VAL A 2 0.49 -7.64 -19.26
C VAL A 2 0.78 -6.28 -19.90
N ASP A 3 -0.22 -5.68 -20.54
CA ASP A 3 -0.10 -4.33 -21.11
C ASP A 3 -0.36 -3.27 -20.02
N THR A 4 0.71 -2.77 -19.42
CA THR A 4 0.65 -1.75 -18.36
C THR A 4 0.19 -0.39 -18.87
N HIS A 5 0.28 -0.11 -20.18
CA HIS A 5 -0.28 1.11 -20.76
C HIS A 5 -1.80 1.07 -20.79
N LYS A 6 -2.38 -0.09 -21.15
CA LYS A 6 -3.82 -0.30 -21.08
C LYS A 6 -4.34 -0.20 -19.65
N LEU A 7 -3.64 -0.82 -18.68
CA LEU A 7 -4.00 -0.67 -17.26
C LEU A 7 -3.96 0.79 -16.81
N ALA A 8 -2.97 1.57 -17.25
CA ALA A 8 -2.89 3.00 -16.96
C ALA A 8 -4.08 3.77 -17.55
N ASP A 9 -4.54 3.43 -18.75
CA ASP A 9 -5.73 4.04 -19.37
C ASP A 9 -6.98 3.77 -18.53
N GLU A 10 -7.20 2.54 -18.09
CA GLU A 10 -8.33 2.14 -17.24
C GLU A 10 -8.31 2.87 -15.89
N VAL A 11 -7.13 3.00 -15.26
CA VAL A 11 -6.95 3.73 -14.00
C VAL A 11 -7.23 5.22 -14.16
N LEU A 12 -6.70 5.85 -15.21
CA LEU A 12 -6.94 7.27 -15.49
C LEU A 12 -8.40 7.54 -15.84
N GLN A 13 -9.06 6.61 -16.54
CA GLN A 13 -10.49 6.69 -16.83
C GLN A 13 -11.32 6.61 -15.54
N LEU A 14 -10.99 5.70 -14.61
CA LEU A 14 -11.65 5.65 -13.31
C LEU A 14 -11.44 6.96 -12.54
N LEU A 15 -10.21 7.48 -12.50
CA LEU A 15 -9.92 8.74 -11.82
C LEU A 15 -10.71 9.90 -12.41
N ASP A 16 -10.81 9.99 -13.74
CA ASP A 16 -11.60 11.04 -14.41
C ASP A 16 -13.09 10.94 -14.08
N ASN A 17 -13.64 9.72 -14.10
CA ASN A 17 -15.04 9.45 -13.78
C ASN A 17 -15.39 9.74 -12.31
N ARG A 18 -14.41 9.64 -11.40
CA ARG A 18 -14.60 9.78 -9.95
C ARG A 18 -14.03 11.10 -9.39
N ILE A 19 -13.52 11.99 -10.23
CA ILE A 19 -12.76 13.17 -9.80
C ILE A 19 -13.53 14.13 -8.88
N ASP A 20 -14.86 14.18 -9.03
CA ASP A 20 -15.76 15.01 -8.23
C ASP A 20 -16.20 14.33 -6.91
N ASP A 21 -16.17 12.99 -6.87
CA ASP A 21 -16.67 12.18 -5.77
C ASP A 21 -15.56 11.66 -4.86
N ASN A 22 -14.36 11.50 -5.40
CA ASN A 22 -13.23 10.87 -4.74
C ASN A 22 -11.95 11.69 -4.94
N TYR A 23 -11.25 11.96 -3.83
CA TYR A 23 -9.93 12.58 -3.89
C TYR A 23 -8.91 11.67 -4.58
N ARG A 24 -8.93 10.37 -4.29
CA ARG A 24 -8.01 9.39 -4.89
C ARG A 24 -8.71 8.09 -5.25
N VAL A 25 -8.17 7.39 -6.24
CA VAL A 25 -8.60 6.05 -6.65
C VAL A 25 -7.60 5.00 -6.15
N CYS A 26 -8.09 3.78 -5.90
CA CYS A 26 -7.27 2.65 -5.53
C CYS A 26 -7.23 1.60 -6.63
N VAL A 27 -6.10 0.90 -6.74
CA VAL A 27 -5.91 -0.29 -7.56
C VAL A 27 -5.45 -1.40 -6.65
N VAL A 28 -6.14 -2.53 -6.65
CA VAL A 28 -5.69 -3.75 -5.98
C VAL A 28 -5.11 -4.69 -7.02
N LEU A 29 -3.85 -5.10 -6.85
CA LEU A 29 -3.16 -6.05 -7.70
C LEU A 29 -2.75 -7.27 -6.88
N VAL A 30 -3.48 -8.37 -7.03
CA VAL A 30 -3.19 -9.64 -6.36
C VAL A 30 -2.46 -10.58 -7.29
N GLY A 31 -1.47 -11.28 -6.75
CA GLY A 31 -0.79 -12.35 -7.47
C GLY A 31 0.06 -13.20 -6.53
N SER A 32 0.05 -14.50 -6.74
CA SER A 32 0.85 -15.47 -5.99
C SER A 32 2.36 -15.18 -6.07
N PRO A 33 3.19 -15.80 -5.22
CA PRO A 33 4.64 -15.65 -5.31
C PRO A 33 5.15 -15.96 -6.71
N GLY A 34 6.05 -15.12 -7.21
CA GLY A 34 6.54 -15.23 -8.56
C GLY A 34 5.73 -14.45 -9.59
N SER A 35 4.39 -14.37 -9.51
CA SER A 35 3.47 -13.80 -10.53
C SER A 35 3.94 -12.57 -11.32
N GLY A 36 4.72 -11.69 -10.69
CA GLY A 36 5.24 -10.46 -11.28
C GLY A 36 4.48 -9.22 -10.82
N LYS A 37 3.58 -9.35 -9.83
CA LYS A 37 2.77 -8.24 -9.29
C LYS A 37 3.59 -6.99 -8.93
N SER A 38 4.73 -7.13 -8.25
CA SER A 38 5.54 -5.96 -7.86
C SER A 38 6.10 -5.24 -9.08
N THR A 39 6.58 -5.97 -10.09
CA THR A 39 7.05 -5.39 -11.37
C THR A 39 5.91 -4.70 -12.13
N VAL A 40 4.74 -5.33 -12.21
CA VAL A 40 3.56 -4.75 -12.87
C VAL A 40 3.08 -3.49 -12.14
N ALA A 41 3.08 -3.48 -10.80
CA ALA A 41 2.72 -2.31 -10.00
C ALA A 41 3.71 -1.16 -10.18
N GLU A 42 5.02 -1.45 -10.17
CA GLU A 42 6.09 -0.48 -10.41
C GLU A 42 5.98 0.14 -11.81
N GLU A 43 5.84 -0.69 -12.85
CA GLU A 43 5.69 -0.24 -14.23
C GLU A 43 4.41 0.60 -14.41
N LEU A 44 3.27 0.15 -13.89
CA LEU A 44 2.01 0.91 -13.93
C LEU A 44 2.16 2.28 -13.27
N CYS A 45 2.77 2.33 -12.08
CA CYS A 45 3.04 3.56 -11.36
C CYS A 45 3.92 4.52 -12.19
N GLN A 46 5.02 4.00 -12.76
CA GLN A 46 5.94 4.77 -13.60
C GLN A 46 5.27 5.30 -14.88
N VAL A 47 4.46 4.47 -15.55
CA VAL A 47 3.74 4.88 -16.76
C VAL A 47 2.79 6.05 -16.46
N ILE A 48 2.02 5.97 -15.38
CA ILE A 48 1.10 7.03 -14.97
C ILE A 48 1.85 8.32 -14.65
N ASN A 49 2.88 8.24 -13.80
CA ASN A 49 3.67 9.42 -13.40
C ASN A 49 4.39 10.05 -14.60
N LYS A 50 4.97 9.25 -15.51
CA LYS A 50 5.61 9.77 -16.74
C LYS A 50 4.64 10.52 -17.64
N ARG A 51 3.40 10.04 -17.77
CA ARG A 51 2.35 10.73 -18.54
C ARG A 51 1.98 12.06 -17.87
N TYR A 52 1.88 12.09 -16.55
CA TYR A 52 1.60 13.32 -15.80
C TYR A 52 2.75 14.33 -15.90
N HIS A 53 4.01 13.91 -15.77
CA HIS A 53 5.17 14.79 -15.98
C HIS A 53 5.18 15.38 -17.39
N SER A 54 4.89 14.55 -18.41
CA SER A 54 4.77 15.02 -19.80
C SER A 54 3.68 16.09 -19.96
N PHE A 55 2.56 15.94 -19.24
CA PHE A 55 1.51 16.95 -19.18
C PHE A 55 1.99 18.25 -18.52
N LEU A 56 2.67 18.17 -17.38
CA LEU A 56 3.20 19.33 -16.66
C LEU A 56 4.26 20.09 -17.47
N SER A 57 5.13 19.38 -18.20
CA SER A 57 6.09 20.04 -19.10
C SER A 57 5.41 20.88 -20.19
N ALA A 58 4.20 20.49 -20.62
CA ALA A 58 3.40 21.26 -21.57
C ALA A 58 2.49 22.30 -20.91
N HIS A 59 2.23 22.19 -19.60
CA HIS A 59 1.36 23.08 -18.83
C HIS A 59 2.00 23.46 -17.46
N PRO A 60 3.07 24.26 -17.45
CA PRO A 60 3.85 24.52 -16.22
C PRO A 60 3.04 25.15 -15.08
N ASP A 61 2.01 25.94 -15.42
CA ASP A 61 1.15 26.65 -14.47
C ASP A 61 -0.16 25.90 -14.17
N ALA A 62 -0.28 24.62 -14.56
CA ALA A 62 -1.51 23.86 -14.40
C ALA A 62 -1.87 23.58 -12.93
N ILE A 63 -0.86 23.51 -12.06
CA ILE A 63 -1.09 23.16 -10.66
C ILE A 63 -1.61 24.38 -9.91
N GLN A 64 -2.80 24.23 -9.33
CA GLN A 64 -3.43 25.25 -8.51
C GLN A 64 -3.64 24.73 -7.11
N THR A 65 -3.51 25.62 -6.13
CA THR A 65 -3.89 25.35 -4.75
C THR A 65 -5.16 26.11 -4.43
N SER A 66 -6.14 25.43 -3.82
CA SER A 66 -7.20 26.16 -3.13
C SER A 66 -6.56 26.90 -1.96
N GLY A 67 -6.56 28.24 -2.00
CA GLY A 67 -5.98 29.12 -0.98
C GLY A 67 -6.76 29.17 0.34
N ALA A 68 -7.54 28.12 0.67
CA ALA A 68 -8.28 28.05 1.91
C ALA A 68 -7.44 27.39 3.00
N LEU A 69 -7.47 27.97 4.20
CA LEU A 69 -7.06 27.31 5.45
C LEU A 69 -8.00 26.12 5.69
N GLU A 70 -7.74 24.99 5.05
CA GLU A 70 -8.48 23.75 5.28
C GLU A 70 -7.94 23.08 6.54
N THR A 71 -8.82 22.66 7.45
CA THR A 71 -8.42 21.86 8.61
C THR A 71 -7.94 20.49 8.14
N ALA A 72 -6.80 20.04 8.66
CA ALA A 72 -6.25 18.73 8.34
C ALA A 72 -7.27 17.62 8.62
N LEU A 73 -7.32 16.63 7.73
CA LEU A 73 -8.21 15.49 7.85
C LEU A 73 -7.75 14.60 9.00
N ASP A 74 -8.58 14.44 10.04
CA ASP A 74 -8.27 13.55 11.15
C ASP A 74 -8.37 12.08 10.73
N LEU A 75 -7.25 11.46 10.35
CA LEU A 75 -7.21 10.10 9.83
C LEU A 75 -7.22 9.01 10.91
N ALA A 76 -6.85 9.35 12.14
CA ALA A 76 -6.68 8.39 13.23
C ALA A 76 -7.58 8.69 14.44
N GLY A 77 -8.51 9.64 14.34
CA GLY A 77 -9.40 10.12 15.40
C GLY A 77 -10.07 9.04 16.23
N SER A 78 -10.57 8.00 15.55
CA SER A 78 -11.30 6.88 16.15
C SER A 78 -10.43 5.87 16.89
N LEU A 79 -9.09 5.93 16.75
CA LEU A 79 -8.19 4.98 17.37
C LEU A 79 -7.90 5.36 18.84
N LYS A 80 -7.77 4.35 19.70
CA LYS A 80 -7.33 4.53 21.08
C LYS A 80 -5.93 5.14 21.08
N THR A 81 -5.74 6.24 21.82
CA THR A 81 -4.42 6.81 22.08
C THR A 81 -3.72 6.02 23.18
N LEU A 82 -2.48 5.56 22.94
CA LEU A 82 -1.66 4.95 23.98
C LEU A 82 -1.23 6.00 25.01
N LEU A 83 -1.33 5.61 26.27
CA LEU A 83 -0.85 6.41 27.40
C LEU A 83 0.69 6.36 27.48
N PRO A 84 1.35 7.38 28.08
CA PRO A 84 2.82 7.42 28.17
C PRO A 84 3.46 6.18 28.80
N ASN A 85 2.80 5.55 29.78
CA ASN A 85 3.26 4.30 30.39
C ASN A 85 3.15 3.10 29.44
N GLU A 86 2.11 3.04 28.60
CA GLU A 86 1.93 2.01 27.56
C GLU A 86 3.00 2.18 26.46
N ILE A 87 3.27 3.42 26.02
CA ILE A 87 4.34 3.73 25.05
C ILE A 87 5.71 3.34 25.63
N ALA A 88 5.98 3.66 26.89
CA ALA A 88 7.22 3.26 27.55
C ALA A 88 7.36 1.74 27.66
N ALA A 89 6.26 1.01 27.87
CA ALA A 89 6.25 -0.45 27.86
C ALA A 89 6.54 -1.01 26.46
N LEU A 90 5.89 -0.47 25.42
CA LEU A 90 6.15 -0.81 24.02
C LEU A 90 7.63 -0.63 23.67
N ASN A 91 8.23 0.50 24.06
CA ASN A 91 9.65 0.77 23.82
C ASN A 91 10.58 -0.19 24.58
N ARG A 92 10.29 -0.50 25.86
CA ARG A 92 11.05 -1.51 26.62
C ARG A 92 10.97 -2.89 25.97
N ASN A 93 9.83 -3.21 25.35
CA ASN A 93 9.60 -4.45 24.62
C ASN A 93 10.08 -4.38 23.16
N GLN A 94 10.97 -3.42 22.84
CA GLN A 94 11.57 -3.26 21.52
C GLN A 94 10.54 -3.03 20.41
N GLY A 95 9.47 -2.30 20.74
CA GLY A 95 8.44 -1.93 19.79
C GLY A 95 7.34 -2.97 19.58
N LEU A 96 7.22 -3.99 20.45
CA LEU A 96 6.26 -5.08 20.31
C LEU A 96 5.26 -5.16 21.47
N PHE A 97 4.02 -5.55 21.15
CA PHE A 97 3.01 -5.99 22.11
C PHE A 97 3.14 -7.51 22.32
N THR A 98 3.94 -7.92 23.30
CA THR A 98 4.35 -9.33 23.46
C THR A 98 3.19 -10.32 23.54
N ASP A 99 2.08 -9.90 24.15
CA ASP A 99 0.92 -10.78 24.40
C ASP A 99 -0.10 -10.77 23.25
N HIS A 100 0.15 -9.99 22.18
CA HIS A 100 -0.80 -9.77 21.08
C HIS A 100 -0.23 -10.08 19.70
N VAL A 101 0.98 -10.64 19.59
CA VAL A 101 1.66 -10.83 18.29
C VAL A 101 0.89 -11.72 17.29
N GLU A 102 0.01 -12.59 17.79
CA GLU A 102 -0.87 -13.48 17.01
C GLU A 102 -2.35 -13.03 17.05
N ASP A 103 -2.67 -11.94 17.74
CA ASP A 103 -4.03 -11.46 17.95
C ASP A 103 -4.54 -10.67 16.73
N VAL A 104 -5.23 -11.37 15.83
CA VAL A 104 -5.87 -10.78 14.64
C VAL A 104 -7.03 -9.84 14.96
N ASP A 105 -7.51 -9.82 16.21
CA ASP A 105 -8.57 -8.92 16.67
C ASP A 105 -8.02 -7.69 17.42
N PHE A 106 -6.70 -7.64 17.65
CA PHE A 106 -6.02 -6.48 18.23
C PHE A 106 -6.38 -5.21 17.46
N GLN A 107 -6.98 -4.24 18.16
CA GLN A 107 -7.36 -2.98 17.53
C GLN A 107 -6.15 -2.05 17.42
N PRO A 108 -5.86 -1.52 16.21
CA PRO A 108 -4.78 -0.56 16.04
C PRO A 108 -4.90 0.63 16.98
N VAL A 109 -3.76 1.07 17.51
CA VAL A 109 -3.65 2.17 18.47
C VAL A 109 -2.76 3.27 17.90
N LYS A 110 -2.93 4.50 18.42
CA LYS A 110 -2.14 5.66 17.99
C LYS A 110 -1.35 6.30 19.13
N TYR A 111 -0.27 6.98 18.80
CA TYR A 111 0.46 7.84 19.73
C TYR A 111 1.32 8.87 18.99
N PRO A 112 1.70 9.99 19.63
CA PRO A 112 2.65 10.93 19.06
C PRO A 112 4.02 10.28 18.86
N GLY A 113 4.63 10.46 17.70
CA GLY A 113 5.94 9.92 17.37
C GLY A 113 6.67 10.76 16.33
N PHE A 114 7.73 10.20 15.76
CA PHE A 114 8.54 10.89 14.76
C PHE A 114 8.77 10.00 13.53
N THR A 115 8.81 10.61 12.35
CA THR A 115 9.32 9.99 11.13
C THR A 115 10.84 9.78 11.20
N SER A 116 11.40 9.00 10.29
CA SER A 116 12.85 8.77 10.16
C SER A 116 13.65 10.06 9.89
N ASP A 117 13.02 11.10 9.35
CA ASP A 117 13.59 12.44 9.16
C ASP A 117 13.24 13.42 10.31
N ASN A 118 12.79 12.91 11.46
CA ASN A 118 12.48 13.66 12.69
C ASN A 118 11.32 14.67 12.59
N LYS A 119 10.35 14.44 11.70
CA LYS A 119 9.10 15.22 11.70
C LYS A 119 8.12 14.65 12.73
N GLU A 120 7.43 15.54 13.43
CA GLU A 120 6.34 15.15 14.32
C GLU A 120 5.22 14.47 13.53
N CYS A 121 4.70 13.38 14.09
CA CYS A 121 3.68 12.58 13.42
C CYS A 121 2.75 11.91 14.43
N THR A 122 1.58 11.49 13.96
CA THR A 122 0.79 10.46 14.63
C THR A 122 1.26 9.10 14.13
N THR A 123 1.78 8.26 15.03
CA THR A 123 2.17 6.89 14.74
C THR A 123 1.01 5.95 15.04
N VAL A 124 0.68 5.05 14.10
CA VAL A 124 -0.37 4.04 14.20
C VAL A 124 0.24 2.65 14.08
N VAL A 125 -0.04 1.78 15.06
CA VAL A 125 0.52 0.42 15.14
C VAL A 125 -0.58 -0.61 15.33
N GLY A 126 -0.45 -1.74 14.64
CA GLY A 126 -1.22 -2.96 14.86
C GLY A 126 -0.43 -3.95 15.72
N ARG A 127 -0.72 -5.24 15.55
CA ARG A 127 -0.10 -6.31 16.37
C ARG A 127 1.40 -6.48 16.11
N GLY A 128 1.86 -6.11 14.92
CA GLY A 128 3.27 -6.15 14.52
C GLY A 128 4.12 -5.05 15.15
N GLY A 129 3.48 -4.10 15.85
CA GLY A 129 4.16 -3.06 16.59
C GLY A 129 4.85 -2.04 15.68
N THR A 130 5.96 -1.47 16.15
CA THR A 130 6.59 -0.31 15.50
C THR A 130 7.24 -0.62 14.15
N ALA A 131 7.59 -1.88 13.89
CA ALA A 131 8.18 -2.32 12.62
C ALA A 131 7.21 -2.14 11.44
N ASN A 132 5.91 -2.25 11.69
CA ASN A 132 4.86 -2.13 10.69
C ASN A 132 4.06 -0.82 10.82
N ALA A 133 4.62 0.18 11.51
CA ALA A 133 3.91 1.41 11.83
C ALA A 133 3.56 2.25 10.59
N ILE A 134 2.36 2.83 10.61
CA ILE A 134 1.94 3.88 9.70
C ILE A 134 2.17 5.22 10.41
N LYS A 135 2.75 6.21 9.74
CA LYS A 135 2.95 7.55 10.32
C LYS A 135 2.21 8.59 9.50
N ILE A 136 1.45 9.44 10.18
CA ILE A 136 0.66 10.50 9.58
C ILE A 136 1.28 11.84 9.99
N VAL A 137 1.76 12.61 9.02
CA VAL A 137 2.40 13.91 9.22
C VAL A 137 1.47 14.99 8.71
N GLU A 138 1.06 15.89 9.60
CA GLU A 138 0.35 17.10 9.18
C GLU A 138 1.32 18.01 8.42
N VAL A 139 0.90 18.46 7.23
CA VAL A 139 1.75 19.28 6.38
C VAL A 139 1.19 20.69 6.36
N HIS A 140 1.90 21.60 7.03
CA HIS A 140 1.51 23.00 7.18
C HIS A 140 2.12 23.91 6.12
N ASP A 141 3.11 23.42 5.37
CA ASP A 141 3.78 24.23 4.37
C ASP A 141 2.85 24.48 3.18
N PRO A 142 2.69 25.75 2.75
CA PRO A 142 2.00 26.06 1.52
C PRO A 142 2.72 25.38 0.37
N ILE A 143 1.99 24.91 -0.63
CA ILE A 143 2.65 24.27 -1.76
C ILE A 143 3.39 25.35 -2.55
N SER A 144 4.71 25.36 -2.47
CA SER A 144 5.57 26.16 -3.35
C SER A 144 5.98 25.29 -4.54
N PHE A 145 5.74 25.81 -5.74
CA PHE A 145 6.19 25.17 -6.97
C PHE A 145 7.33 26.00 -7.53
N ASP A 146 8.57 25.61 -7.24
CA ASP A 146 9.65 25.95 -8.16
C ASP A 146 9.68 24.94 -9.32
N GLN A 147 10.39 25.27 -10.40
CA GLN A 147 10.41 24.45 -11.61
C GLN A 147 11.05 23.07 -11.37
N SER A 148 11.93 22.94 -10.37
CA SER A 148 12.52 21.65 -9.97
C SER A 148 11.57 20.80 -9.12
N ALA A 149 10.62 21.42 -8.41
CA ALA A 149 9.58 20.75 -7.65
C ALA A 149 8.52 20.13 -8.57
N LEU A 150 8.20 20.75 -9.71
CA LEU A 150 7.20 20.26 -10.66
C LEU A 150 7.56 18.89 -11.27
N ASP A 151 8.83 18.69 -11.61
CA ASP A 151 9.33 17.41 -12.15
C ASP A 151 9.32 16.26 -11.12
N ASN A 152 9.08 16.58 -9.84
CA ASN A 152 9.08 15.64 -8.74
C ASN A 152 7.67 15.28 -8.24
N ILE A 153 6.61 15.86 -8.82
CA ILE A 153 5.22 15.60 -8.38
C ILE A 153 4.69 14.33 -9.05
N ASN A 154 4.76 13.24 -8.30
CA ASN A 154 4.12 11.98 -8.65
C ASN A 154 2.68 11.94 -8.16
N ILE A 155 1.75 11.51 -9.02
CA ILE A 155 0.33 11.33 -8.69
C ILE A 155 -0.04 9.88 -8.38
N ALA A 156 0.82 8.93 -8.73
CA ALA A 156 0.69 7.52 -8.41
C ALA A 156 1.76 7.07 -7.41
N GLN A 157 1.38 6.22 -6.46
CA GLN A 157 2.27 5.58 -5.49
C GLN A 157 1.90 4.10 -5.31
N ILE A 158 2.91 3.25 -5.16
CA ILE A 158 2.71 1.83 -4.83
C ILE A 158 2.65 1.62 -3.31
N VAL A 159 1.88 0.62 -2.91
CA VAL A 159 1.76 0.15 -1.53
C VAL A 159 2.00 -1.36 -1.51
N PRO A 160 3.26 -1.78 -1.36
CA PRO A 160 3.58 -3.20 -1.23
C PRO A 160 3.10 -3.73 0.11
N MET A 161 2.35 -4.83 0.09
CA MET A 161 1.96 -5.57 1.29
C MET A 161 3.18 -6.07 2.08
N ASP A 162 4.33 -6.22 1.41
CA ASP A 162 5.57 -6.74 2.00
C ASP A 162 6.06 -5.94 3.22
N GLY A 163 5.80 -4.62 3.27
CA GLY A 163 6.15 -3.79 4.43
C GLY A 163 5.39 -4.15 5.71
N PHE A 164 4.31 -4.93 5.58
CA PHE A 164 3.50 -5.40 6.68
C PHE A 164 3.82 -6.85 7.08
N HIS A 165 4.90 -7.46 6.57
CA HIS A 165 5.41 -8.69 7.17
C HIS A 165 5.73 -8.44 8.64
N LEU A 166 5.35 -9.35 9.52
CA LEU A 166 5.80 -9.28 10.91
C LEU A 166 7.34 -9.39 10.94
N SER A 167 7.96 -8.62 11.82
CA SER A 167 9.41 -8.69 12.02
C SER A 167 9.81 -10.07 12.52
N ARG A 168 11.04 -10.51 12.26
CA ARG A 168 11.56 -11.79 12.75
C ARG A 168 11.44 -11.89 14.27
N ARG A 169 11.72 -10.79 14.97
CA ARG A 169 11.56 -10.69 16.42
C ARG A 169 10.10 -10.86 16.87
N CYS A 170 9.14 -10.36 16.09
CA CYS A 170 7.72 -10.60 16.36
C CYS A 170 7.37 -12.08 16.17
N LEU A 171 7.90 -12.75 15.14
CA LEU A 171 7.71 -14.19 14.93
C LEU A 171 8.37 -15.05 16.01
N ASP A 172 9.45 -14.58 16.63
CA ASP A 172 10.09 -15.27 17.78
C ASP A 172 9.16 -15.36 19.02
N LEU A 173 8.11 -14.54 19.06
CA LEU A 173 7.15 -14.47 20.16
C LEU A 173 5.86 -15.26 19.90
N PHE A 174 5.74 -15.91 18.74
CA PHE A 174 4.59 -16.78 18.46
C PHE A 174 4.58 -17.99 19.42
N GLU A 175 3.42 -18.60 19.63
CA GLU A 175 3.29 -19.85 20.39
C GLU A 175 4.19 -20.95 19.82
N ASN A 176 4.35 -20.98 18.49
CA ASN A 176 5.30 -21.84 17.79
C ASN A 176 6.21 -21.03 16.83
N PRO A 177 7.35 -20.52 17.34
CA PRO A 177 8.27 -19.70 16.54
C PRO A 177 8.86 -20.44 15.34
N GLU A 178 9.20 -21.72 15.49
CA GLU A 178 9.77 -22.52 14.39
C GLU A 178 8.80 -22.64 13.21
N ALA A 179 7.52 -22.89 13.50
CA ALA A 179 6.49 -22.95 12.47
C ALA A 179 6.27 -21.57 11.83
N ALA A 180 6.23 -20.49 12.62
CA ALA A 180 6.04 -19.13 12.15
C ALA A 180 7.15 -18.69 11.17
N HIS A 181 8.42 -18.95 11.50
CA HIS A 181 9.55 -18.67 10.62
C HIS A 181 9.55 -19.55 9.37
N LYS A 182 9.24 -20.84 9.51
CA LYS A 182 9.16 -21.79 8.37
C LYS A 182 8.07 -21.41 7.37
N ARG A 183 6.92 -20.93 7.86
CA ARG A 183 5.75 -20.51 7.08
C ARG A 183 5.69 -18.98 6.90
N ARG A 184 6.80 -18.26 7.08
CA ARG A 184 6.84 -16.82 6.83
C ARG A 184 6.47 -16.53 5.38
N GLY A 185 5.57 -15.57 5.21
CA GLY A 185 4.89 -15.29 3.94
C GLY A 185 3.47 -15.86 3.87
N SER A 186 3.03 -16.67 4.83
CA SER A 186 1.62 -17.08 5.00
C SER A 186 0.76 -15.97 5.63
N PRO A 187 -0.58 -15.99 5.49
CA PRO A 187 -1.46 -14.93 6.00
C PRO A 187 -1.24 -14.48 7.46
N PRO A 188 -1.03 -15.37 8.46
CA PRO A 188 -0.85 -14.95 9.86
C PRO A 188 0.50 -14.26 10.13
N THR A 189 1.46 -14.34 9.19
CA THR A 189 2.81 -13.78 9.36
C THR A 189 2.94 -12.32 8.90
N PHE A 190 1.81 -11.63 8.77
CA PHE A 190 1.68 -10.22 8.42
C PHE A 190 0.83 -9.50 9.46
N ASP A 191 1.09 -8.21 9.68
CA ASP A 191 0.22 -7.34 10.47
C ASP A 191 -1.02 -6.95 9.65
N SER A 192 -1.96 -7.90 9.56
CA SER A 192 -3.23 -7.70 8.86
C SER A 192 -4.10 -6.62 9.54
N ASN A 193 -3.94 -6.43 10.85
CA ASN A 193 -4.61 -5.38 11.63
C ASN A 193 -4.20 -3.99 11.10
N ASN A 194 -2.89 -3.74 10.97
CA ASN A 194 -2.43 -2.43 10.53
C ASN A 194 -2.56 -2.24 9.01
N PHE A 195 -2.48 -3.30 8.20
CA PHE A 195 -2.76 -3.18 6.76
C PHE A 195 -4.23 -2.83 6.50
N LEU A 196 -5.17 -3.45 7.21
CA LEU A 196 -6.59 -3.08 7.14
C LEU A 196 -6.79 -1.63 7.62
N GLN A 197 -6.06 -1.19 8.66
CA GLN A 197 -6.10 0.20 9.11
C GLN A 197 -5.59 1.18 8.05
N LEU A 198 -4.54 0.83 7.31
CA LEU A 198 -4.11 1.60 6.14
C LEU A 198 -5.24 1.71 5.12
N CYS A 199 -5.93 0.61 4.80
CA CYS A 199 -7.06 0.62 3.87
C CYS A 199 -8.19 1.55 4.34
N ARG A 200 -8.50 1.57 5.64
CA ARG A 200 -9.48 2.50 6.24
C ARG A 200 -9.03 3.96 6.13
N ILE A 201 -7.75 4.24 6.36
CA ILE A 201 -7.16 5.57 6.17
C ILE A 201 -7.24 6.00 4.69
N LEU A 202 -6.92 5.10 3.76
CA LEU A 202 -7.00 5.35 2.32
C LEU A 202 -8.44 5.57 1.85
N ALA A 203 -9.40 4.79 2.36
CA ALA A 203 -10.81 5.01 2.08
C ALA A 203 -11.29 6.38 2.60
N LYS A 204 -10.89 6.77 3.81
CA LYS A 204 -11.22 8.08 4.39
C LYS A 204 -10.63 9.24 3.58
N THR A 205 -9.38 9.13 3.13
CA THR A 205 -8.77 10.13 2.24
C THR A 205 -9.40 10.12 0.85
N SER A 206 -9.82 8.98 0.33
CA SER A 206 -10.55 8.91 -0.95
C SER A 206 -11.89 9.62 -0.87
N LEU A 207 -12.64 9.45 0.22
CA LEU A 207 -13.97 10.03 0.40
C LEU A 207 -13.96 11.50 0.86
N CYS A 208 -12.80 12.14 1.00
CA CYS A 208 -12.76 13.56 1.35
C CYS A 208 -13.12 14.41 0.14
N LYS A 209 -13.83 15.52 0.39
CA LYS A 209 -14.31 16.41 -0.67
C LYS A 209 -13.11 17.07 -1.36
N ALA A 210 -12.92 16.80 -2.64
CA ALA A 210 -11.95 17.54 -3.45
C ALA A 210 -12.35 19.03 -3.55
N PRO A 211 -11.40 19.97 -3.61
CA PRO A 211 -11.69 21.37 -3.87
C PRO A 211 -12.53 21.53 -5.15
N SER A 212 -13.52 22.40 -5.11
CA SER A 212 -14.30 22.72 -6.32
C SER A 212 -13.43 23.47 -7.32
N TYR A 213 -13.41 23.03 -8.57
CA TYR A 213 -12.79 23.74 -9.69
C TYR A 213 -13.87 24.29 -10.63
N ASP A 214 -13.53 25.29 -11.45
CA ASP A 214 -14.45 25.83 -12.45
C ASP A 214 -14.73 24.78 -13.54
N LYS A 215 -15.98 24.29 -13.57
CA LYS A 215 -16.47 23.30 -14.53
C LYS A 215 -16.87 23.91 -15.88
N SER A 216 -16.69 25.22 -16.08
CA SER A 216 -16.97 25.90 -17.35
C SER A 216 -16.16 25.34 -18.52
N CYS A 217 -15.00 24.72 -18.26
CA CYS A 217 -14.20 24.02 -19.24
C CYS A 217 -14.63 22.54 -19.37
N VAL A 218 -15.62 22.28 -20.22
CA VAL A 218 -16.19 20.94 -20.50
C VAL A 218 -15.18 19.98 -21.17
N THR A 219 -14.02 20.48 -21.60
CA THR A 219 -12.98 19.74 -22.35
C THR A 219 -11.69 19.45 -21.56
N ALA A 220 -11.66 19.70 -20.25
CA ALA A 220 -10.46 19.53 -19.44
C ALA A 220 -10.00 18.07 -19.39
N SER A 221 -8.71 17.82 -19.61
CA SER A 221 -8.12 16.48 -19.44
C SER A 221 -8.11 16.05 -17.97
N VAL A 222 -8.05 14.73 -17.70
CA VAL A 222 -7.95 14.20 -16.32
C VAL A 222 -6.79 14.83 -15.54
N PHE A 223 -5.65 15.07 -16.20
CA PHE A 223 -4.49 15.69 -15.56
C PHE A 223 -4.75 17.15 -15.19
N GLU A 224 -5.42 17.92 -16.06
CA GLU A 224 -5.80 19.30 -15.72
C GLU A 224 -6.76 19.34 -14.53
N LYS A 225 -7.74 18.44 -14.48
CA LYS A 225 -8.67 18.34 -13.35
C LYS A 225 -7.93 17.96 -12.06
N VAL A 226 -7.01 17.00 -12.12
CA VAL A 226 -6.16 16.60 -10.98
C VAL A 226 -5.31 17.77 -10.48
N SER A 227 -4.62 18.47 -11.37
CA SER A 227 -3.72 19.57 -11.03
C SER A 227 -4.44 20.73 -10.34
N LYS A 228 -5.74 20.91 -10.59
CA LYS A 228 -6.57 21.96 -9.98
C LYS A 228 -7.26 21.54 -8.66
N THR A 229 -7.12 20.29 -8.24
CA THR A 229 -7.90 19.71 -7.14
C THR A 229 -7.05 19.06 -6.05
N PHE A 230 -5.76 19.40 -5.94
CA PHE A 230 -4.97 19.03 -4.76
C PHE A 230 -5.46 19.79 -3.52
N SER A 231 -5.51 19.12 -2.36
CA SER A 231 -6.00 19.67 -1.10
C SER A 231 -4.90 19.70 -0.04
N GLN A 232 -4.84 20.80 0.71
CA GLN A 232 -3.95 20.97 1.87
C GLN A 232 -4.42 20.15 3.08
N ALA A 233 -5.71 19.83 3.16
CA ALA A 233 -6.28 19.02 4.24
C ALA A 233 -5.72 17.59 4.27
N VAL A 234 -5.15 17.10 3.17
CA VAL A 234 -4.62 15.73 3.08
C VAL A 234 -3.19 15.70 3.63
N PRO A 235 -2.94 14.99 4.75
CA PRO A 235 -1.60 14.85 5.32
C PRO A 235 -0.73 13.87 4.53
N ASP A 236 0.55 13.84 4.85
CA ASP A 236 1.47 12.82 4.35
C ASP A 236 1.31 11.53 5.18
N ILE A 237 1.16 10.41 4.49
CA ILE A 237 1.04 9.08 5.11
C ILE A 237 2.26 8.26 4.73
N PHE A 238 3.12 8.02 5.70
CA PHE A 238 4.28 7.15 5.55
C PHE A 238 3.92 5.71 5.94
N ILE A 239 4.34 4.77 5.11
CA ILE A 239 4.11 3.34 5.32
C ILE A 239 5.44 2.58 5.29
N PRO A 240 5.53 1.42 5.97
CA PRO A 240 6.73 0.63 5.94
C PRO A 240 6.91 -0.02 4.56
N GLY A 241 8.14 -0.35 4.22
CA GLY A 241 8.45 -1.29 3.15
C GLY A 241 9.27 -2.46 3.69
N PHE A 242 9.89 -3.24 2.83
CA PHE A 242 10.59 -4.47 3.23
C PHE A 242 12.02 -4.50 2.70
N ASN A 243 12.98 -4.76 3.59
CA ASN A 243 14.37 -4.87 3.20
C ASN A 243 14.76 -6.35 3.05
N HIS A 244 14.97 -6.79 1.81
CA HIS A 244 15.34 -8.18 1.51
C HIS A 244 16.74 -8.59 2.00
N ALA A 245 17.62 -7.65 2.35
CA ALA A 245 18.91 -7.97 2.96
C ALA A 245 18.76 -8.16 4.47
N LEU A 246 18.04 -7.26 5.14
CA LEU A 246 17.75 -7.36 6.58
C LEU A 246 16.71 -8.45 6.90
N LYS A 247 15.93 -8.87 5.91
CA LYS A 247 14.79 -9.78 6.05
C LYS A 247 13.74 -9.25 7.03
N ASP A 248 13.57 -7.93 7.09
CA ASP A 248 12.62 -7.28 8.00
C ASP A 248 12.03 -6.00 7.38
N PRO A 249 10.86 -5.56 7.90
CA PRO A 249 10.27 -4.27 7.52
C PRO A 249 11.22 -3.09 7.78
N THR A 250 11.10 -2.06 6.97
CA THR A 250 11.82 -0.79 7.13
C THR A 250 10.81 0.35 7.20
N PRO A 251 10.88 1.24 8.21
CA PRO A 251 9.93 2.32 8.37
C PRO A 251 10.02 3.34 7.24
N ASP A 252 8.91 4.06 7.02
CA ASP A 252 8.81 5.29 6.21
C ASP A 252 9.34 5.16 4.77
N GLN A 253 9.23 3.98 4.17
CA GLN A 253 9.80 3.69 2.85
C GLN A 253 8.96 4.27 1.69
N TYR A 254 7.64 4.35 1.86
CA TYR A 254 6.76 4.95 0.87
C TYR A 254 5.94 6.07 1.52
N CYS A 255 5.76 7.17 0.79
CA CYS A 255 4.92 8.29 1.19
C CYS A 255 3.73 8.42 0.23
N ILE A 256 2.53 8.45 0.80
CA ILE A 256 1.27 8.75 0.14
C ILE A 256 0.88 10.17 0.58
N SER A 257 1.19 11.14 -0.28
CA SER A 257 1.02 12.56 0.04
C SER A 257 -0.31 13.11 -0.46
N ARG A 258 -0.54 14.40 -0.24
CA ARG A 258 -1.61 15.16 -0.93
C ARG A 258 -1.56 15.04 -2.45
N PHE A 259 -0.39 14.86 -3.06
CA PHE A 259 -0.29 14.73 -4.52
C PHE A 259 -0.67 13.34 -5.01
N THR A 260 -0.67 12.33 -4.15
CA THR A 260 -1.04 10.97 -4.53
C THR A 260 -2.56 10.88 -4.75
N ARG A 261 -2.96 10.80 -6.02
CA ARG A 261 -4.34 10.63 -6.50
C ARG A 261 -4.65 9.18 -6.91
N ILE A 262 -3.62 8.36 -7.08
CA ILE A 262 -3.71 6.95 -7.46
C ILE A 262 -2.85 6.14 -6.49
N VAL A 263 -3.45 5.14 -5.84
CA VAL A 263 -2.74 4.23 -4.93
C VAL A 263 -2.82 2.82 -5.48
N ILE A 264 -1.68 2.20 -5.75
CA ILE A 264 -1.58 0.84 -6.29
C ILE A 264 -1.13 -0.10 -5.18
N LEU A 265 -2.08 -0.78 -4.56
CA LEU A 265 -1.83 -1.79 -3.53
C LEU A 265 -1.52 -3.12 -4.20
N GLU A 266 -0.36 -3.70 -3.90
CA GLU A 266 0.04 -5.01 -4.44
C GLU A 266 0.37 -5.98 -3.31
N GLY A 267 -0.10 -7.22 -3.43
CA GLY A 267 0.07 -8.20 -2.36
C GLY A 267 -0.45 -9.59 -2.69
N LEU A 268 -0.23 -10.51 -1.74
CA LEU A 268 -0.74 -11.89 -1.83
C LEU A 268 -2.21 -11.97 -1.40
N TYR A 269 -2.57 -11.26 -0.32
CA TYR A 269 -3.78 -11.52 0.46
C TYR A 269 -4.83 -10.41 0.38
N LEU A 270 -4.71 -9.47 -0.56
CA LEU A 270 -5.63 -8.33 -0.66
C LEU A 270 -7.07 -8.71 -1.07
N LEU A 271 -7.25 -9.95 -1.56
CA LEU A 271 -8.53 -10.55 -1.95
C LEU A 271 -8.76 -11.89 -1.21
N TYR A 272 -8.14 -12.05 -0.04
CA TYR A 272 -8.22 -13.28 0.77
C TYR A 272 -9.45 -13.25 1.70
N ASP A 273 -10.23 -14.32 1.76
CA ASP A 273 -11.55 -14.36 2.40
C ASP A 273 -11.55 -14.63 3.91
N GLN A 274 -10.39 -14.61 4.56
CA GLN A 274 -10.25 -14.87 6.00
C GLN A 274 -9.82 -13.62 6.79
N GLU A 275 -10.13 -13.64 8.09
CA GLU A 275 -9.61 -12.68 9.08
C GLU A 275 -9.81 -11.20 8.66
N ASN A 276 -8.82 -10.36 8.93
CA ASN A 276 -8.82 -8.94 8.55
C ASN A 276 -8.69 -8.74 7.02
N TRP A 277 -8.11 -9.71 6.30
CA TRP A 277 -7.94 -9.63 4.84
C TRP A 277 -9.27 -9.58 4.11
N SER A 278 -10.27 -10.33 4.61
CA SER A 278 -11.63 -10.36 4.05
C SER A 278 -12.30 -8.98 3.99
N GLN A 279 -11.90 -8.06 4.88
CA GLN A 279 -12.47 -6.71 4.98
C GLN A 279 -11.79 -5.70 4.05
N ILE A 280 -10.65 -6.02 3.44
CA ILE A 280 -9.89 -5.09 2.60
C ILE A 280 -10.70 -4.69 1.38
N TYR A 281 -11.22 -5.68 0.65
CA TYR A 281 -12.00 -5.43 -0.56
C TYR A 281 -13.19 -4.54 -0.26
N GLU A 282 -14.01 -4.88 0.74
CA GLU A 282 -15.20 -4.10 1.09
C GLU A 282 -14.82 -2.67 1.52
N THR A 283 -13.78 -2.52 2.36
CA THR A 283 -13.30 -1.20 2.81
C THR A 283 -12.94 -0.28 1.63
N LEU A 284 -12.23 -0.81 0.64
CA LEU A 284 -11.81 -0.04 -0.54
C LEU A 284 -12.92 0.09 -1.59
N ALA A 285 -13.73 -0.95 -1.80
CA ALA A 285 -14.82 -0.96 -2.78
C ALA A 285 -15.93 0.01 -2.39
N ASN A 286 -16.19 0.18 -1.09
CA ASN A 286 -17.16 1.14 -0.56
C ASN A 286 -16.80 2.61 -0.86
N THR A 287 -15.58 2.90 -1.33
CA THR A 287 -15.24 4.23 -1.86
C THR A 287 -15.89 4.53 -3.21
N GLY A 288 -16.32 3.49 -3.95
CA GLY A 288 -16.77 3.60 -5.34
C GLY A 288 -15.65 3.87 -6.36
N ALA A 289 -14.38 3.84 -5.93
CA ALA A 289 -13.21 4.26 -6.69
C ALA A 289 -12.08 3.22 -6.64
N LEU A 290 -12.42 1.97 -6.98
CA LEU A 290 -11.51 0.82 -6.92
C LEU A 290 -11.47 0.05 -8.25
N LEU A 291 -10.27 -0.25 -8.76
CA LEU A 291 -10.03 -1.30 -9.74
C LEU A 291 -9.36 -2.50 -9.08
N VAL A 292 -9.70 -3.71 -9.52
CA VAL A 292 -9.21 -4.95 -8.92
C VAL A 292 -8.69 -5.88 -10.02
N TYR A 293 -7.40 -6.21 -9.95
CA TYR A 293 -6.73 -7.12 -10.86
C TYR A 293 -6.17 -8.32 -10.09
N LYS A 294 -6.33 -9.52 -10.66
CA LYS A 294 -5.70 -10.74 -10.18
C LYS A 294 -4.84 -11.33 -11.30
N ILE A 295 -3.55 -11.53 -11.03
CA ILE A 295 -2.62 -12.18 -11.96
C ILE A 295 -2.82 -13.69 -11.85
N ASP A 296 -3.34 -14.28 -12.92
CA ASP A 296 -3.35 -15.72 -13.11
C ASP A 296 -1.97 -16.18 -13.59
N ILE A 297 -1.51 -17.28 -13.01
CA ILE A 297 -0.21 -17.86 -13.30
C ILE A 297 -0.34 -19.31 -13.77
N ASP A 298 0.55 -19.72 -14.66
CA ASP A 298 0.88 -21.12 -14.83
C ASP A 298 1.87 -21.54 -13.72
N TYR A 299 1.50 -22.56 -12.96
CA TYR A 299 2.32 -23.08 -11.86
C TYR A 299 3.66 -23.64 -12.34
N GLY A 300 3.72 -24.25 -13.53
CA GLY A 300 4.96 -24.79 -14.10
C GLY A 300 5.98 -23.69 -14.43
N VAL A 301 5.51 -22.62 -15.10
CA VAL A 301 6.36 -21.46 -15.43
C VAL A 301 6.77 -20.69 -14.17
N THR A 302 5.90 -20.64 -13.16
CA THR A 302 6.18 -19.92 -11.90
C THR A 302 7.21 -20.62 -11.04
N GLU A 303 7.19 -21.96 -10.97
CA GLU A 303 8.18 -22.73 -10.21
C GLU A 303 9.61 -22.42 -10.67
N GLU A 304 9.87 -22.52 -11.98
CA GLU A 304 11.20 -22.25 -12.53
C GLU A 304 11.63 -20.79 -12.26
N ARG A 305 10.71 -19.84 -12.43
CA ARG A 305 10.99 -18.42 -12.19
C ARG A 305 11.31 -18.12 -10.72
N VAL A 306 10.54 -18.68 -9.78
CA VAL A 306 10.78 -18.47 -8.35
C VAL A 306 12.04 -19.19 -7.89
N ALA A 307 12.30 -20.40 -8.36
CA ALA A 307 13.52 -21.13 -8.06
C ALA A 307 14.77 -20.34 -8.53
N LYS A 308 14.75 -19.79 -9.75
CA LYS A 308 15.82 -18.89 -10.25
C LYS A 308 15.98 -17.63 -9.40
N ARG A 309 14.88 -17.05 -8.91
CA ARG A 309 14.92 -15.87 -8.01
C ARG A 309 15.56 -16.24 -6.67
N HIS A 310 15.18 -17.37 -6.07
CA HIS A 310 15.78 -17.85 -4.83
C HIS A 310 17.28 -18.00 -4.96
N LEU A 311 17.74 -18.66 -6.03
CA LEU A 311 19.16 -18.85 -6.32
C LEU A 311 19.88 -17.51 -6.49
N LYS A 312 19.33 -16.60 -7.30
CA LYS A 312 19.92 -15.26 -7.53
C LYS A 312 20.01 -14.43 -6.25
N SER A 313 19.06 -14.59 -5.34
CA SER A 313 19.03 -13.87 -4.06
C SER A 313 19.90 -14.48 -2.97
N GLY A 314 20.54 -15.63 -3.22
CA GLY A 314 21.33 -16.36 -2.23
C GLY A 314 20.48 -17.03 -1.14
N LEU A 315 19.16 -17.19 -1.36
CA LEU A 315 18.27 -17.91 -0.42
C LEU A 315 18.48 -19.43 -0.47
N VAL A 316 19.04 -19.94 -1.57
CA VAL A 316 19.37 -21.34 -1.82
C VAL A 316 20.67 -21.40 -2.62
N THR A 317 21.34 -22.54 -2.60
CA THR A 317 22.63 -22.76 -3.29
C THR A 317 22.48 -23.43 -4.65
N THR A 318 21.37 -24.13 -4.87
CA THR A 318 21.07 -24.82 -6.13
C THR A 318 19.67 -24.49 -6.65
N LEU A 319 19.44 -24.70 -7.94
CA LEU A 319 18.10 -24.55 -8.53
C LEU A 319 17.11 -25.54 -7.91
N GLN A 320 17.53 -26.78 -7.66
CA GLN A 320 16.71 -27.83 -7.06
C GLN A 320 16.24 -27.44 -5.64
N GLU A 321 17.13 -26.89 -4.80
CA GLU A 321 16.73 -26.35 -3.50
C GLU A 321 15.71 -25.20 -3.64
N GLY A 322 15.85 -24.39 -4.69
CA GLY A 322 14.90 -23.32 -5.03
C GLY A 322 13.50 -23.84 -5.37
N GLU A 323 13.43 -24.94 -6.14
CA GLU A 323 12.19 -25.64 -6.48
C GLU A 323 11.56 -26.29 -5.25
N GLU A 324 12.35 -26.96 -4.40
CA GLU A 324 11.85 -27.56 -3.16
C GLU A 324 11.30 -26.51 -2.19
N LYS A 325 11.99 -25.36 -2.07
CA LYS A 325 11.51 -24.22 -1.29
C LYS A 325 10.20 -23.65 -1.85
N PHE A 326 10.09 -23.55 -3.18
CA PHE A 326 8.85 -23.13 -3.83
C PHE A 326 7.71 -24.11 -3.52
N ARG A 327 7.91 -25.41 -3.72
CA ARG A 327 6.89 -26.45 -3.47
C ARG A 327 6.42 -26.50 -2.02
N SER A 328 7.34 -26.31 -1.08
CA SER A 328 7.07 -26.45 0.36
C SER A 328 6.44 -25.24 1.03
N ASN A 329 6.53 -24.04 0.45
CA ASN A 329 5.93 -22.84 1.02
C ASN A 329 5.17 -22.00 -0.02
N ASP A 330 5.84 -21.51 -1.06
CA ASP A 330 5.25 -20.56 -2.02
C ASP A 330 4.07 -21.16 -2.79
N LEU A 331 4.18 -22.42 -3.22
CA LEU A 331 3.12 -23.15 -3.89
C LEU A 331 1.92 -23.40 -2.96
N LEU A 332 2.18 -23.65 -1.68
CA LEU A 332 1.11 -23.78 -0.70
C LEU A 332 0.36 -22.46 -0.58
N ASN A 333 1.09 -21.35 -0.45
CA ASN A 333 0.49 -20.01 -0.36
C ASN A 333 -0.25 -19.65 -1.66
N ALA A 334 0.29 -20.00 -2.83
CA ALA A 334 -0.37 -19.76 -4.11
C ALA A 334 -1.71 -20.50 -4.22
N LYS A 335 -1.74 -21.79 -3.85
CA LYS A 335 -2.98 -22.58 -3.80
C LYS A 335 -3.95 -22.06 -2.75
N ASP A 336 -3.44 -21.56 -1.63
CA ASP A 336 -4.23 -20.97 -0.54
C ASP A 336 -4.93 -19.70 -1.02
N ILE A 337 -4.21 -18.80 -1.71
CA ILE A 337 -4.76 -17.58 -2.33
C ILE A 337 -5.90 -17.91 -3.30
N ASP A 338 -5.71 -18.90 -4.18
CA ASP A 338 -6.75 -19.28 -5.15
C ASP A 338 -7.98 -19.91 -4.45
N ARG A 339 -7.77 -20.70 -3.38
CA ARG A 339 -8.86 -21.34 -2.62
C ARG A 339 -9.71 -20.32 -1.86
N HIS A 340 -9.06 -19.31 -1.31
CA HIS A 340 -9.65 -18.29 -0.44
C HIS A 340 -9.87 -16.97 -1.17
N LEU A 341 -9.93 -16.99 -2.50
CA LEU A 341 -10.27 -15.80 -3.27
C LEU A 341 -11.73 -15.42 -2.99
N ILE A 342 -11.95 -14.17 -2.60
CA ILE A 342 -13.29 -13.64 -2.38
C ILE A 342 -14.15 -13.77 -3.65
N LYS A 343 -15.45 -14.02 -3.46
CA LYS A 343 -16.41 -14.20 -4.56
C LYS A 343 -17.08 -12.89 -4.90
N VAL A 344 -16.46 -12.10 -5.79
CA VAL A 344 -16.98 -10.81 -6.25
C VAL A 344 -16.80 -10.67 -7.77
N ASP A 345 -17.78 -10.07 -8.44
CA ASP A 345 -17.82 -10.01 -9.92
C ASP A 345 -16.89 -8.94 -10.53
N THR A 346 -16.24 -8.13 -9.69
CA THR A 346 -15.41 -6.99 -10.09
C THR A 346 -13.94 -7.33 -10.32
N VAL A 347 -13.53 -8.57 -10.01
CA VAL A 347 -12.13 -9.01 -10.19
C VAL A 347 -11.82 -9.23 -11.66
N VAL A 348 -10.90 -8.43 -12.20
CA VAL A 348 -10.39 -8.60 -13.56
C VAL A 348 -9.17 -9.53 -13.53
N HIS A 349 -9.31 -10.70 -14.14
CA HIS A 349 -8.22 -11.65 -14.29
C HIS A 349 -7.30 -11.24 -15.44
N ILE A 350 -6.00 -11.13 -15.15
CA ILE A 350 -4.96 -10.79 -16.12
C ILE A 350 -3.89 -11.88 -16.15
N ARG A 351 -3.20 -12.04 -17.28
CA ARG A 351 -2.07 -12.97 -17.42
C ARG A 351 -0.77 -12.21 -17.55
N ASN A 352 0.29 -12.77 -16.98
CA ASN A 352 1.64 -12.23 -17.08
C ASN A 352 2.64 -13.31 -17.48
N ASP A 353 2.31 -13.99 -18.58
CA ASP A 353 3.13 -15.01 -19.24
C ASP A 353 4.33 -14.39 -19.96
#